data_AF-B7K327-F1
#
_entry.id   AF-B7K327-F1
#
_cell.length_a   1.000
_cell.length_b   1.000
_cell.length_c   1.000
_cell.angle_alpha   90.00
_cell.angle_beta   90.00
_cell.angle_gamma   90.00
#
_symmetry.space_group_name_H-M   'P 1'
#
loop_
_entity.id
_entity.type
_entity.pdbx_description
1 polymer ?
#
loop_
_entity_poly.entity_id
_entity_poly.type
_entity_poly.pdbx_seq_one_letter_code
_entity_poly.pdbx_strand_id
1 'polypeptide(L)'
;MINLSLANMTKLSDKIWANLALTLFFSAVSTVDPHQKPSAMAADVKLTHPLNIAQNSTVNSLDGTQWQLVDWNESLTLGDKPITLAFDEKAISGSTGCNRYNAGYQMTEDTLILSPIASTRMACPEPLMNQESVFLKVLEGAKLYVINNQNQLQIAYKTKKGLGIMTFKPASQANQTKVETTVYVSPKMVPCTGVAPQQCLQIKENLDDQWTLLYQSIEGFNYEPGYLYELKVSKKKFLTLQQMEVLSIGH
;
A
#
# COMPACT_ATOMS: atom_id res chain seq x y z
N MET A 1 -1.33 6.81 26.01
CA MET A 1 -2.29 7.90 25.75
C MET A 1 -2.13 8.22 24.26
N ILE A 2 -3.11 8.10 23.36
CA ILE A 2 -4.51 8.55 23.37
C ILE A 2 -5.37 7.63 22.45
N ASN A 3 -6.57 7.30 22.95
CA ASN A 3 -7.86 6.95 22.33
C ASN A 3 -7.98 6.19 20.99
N LEU A 4 -8.66 5.04 21.06
CA LEU A 4 -9.59 4.59 20.01
C LEU A 4 -11.04 4.84 20.45
N SER A 5 -11.81 5.46 19.56
CA SER A 5 -13.26 5.62 19.63
C SER A 5 -13.94 4.30 19.27
N LEU A 6 -14.81 3.81 20.15
CA LEU A 6 -15.65 2.62 19.96
C LEU A 6 -16.92 3.01 19.19
N ALA A 7 -17.28 2.18 18.21
CA ALA A 7 -18.53 2.26 17.48
C ALA A 7 -19.73 1.94 18.39
N ASN A 8 -20.78 2.76 18.29
CA ASN A 8 -22.05 2.63 18.98
C ASN A 8 -22.80 1.36 18.54
N MET A 9 -23.23 0.54 19.50
CA MET A 9 -24.37 -0.37 19.37
C MET A 9 -25.48 0.13 20.29
N THR A 10 -26.64 0.49 19.74
CA THR A 10 -27.81 0.88 20.53
C THR A 10 -28.72 -0.32 20.79
N LYS A 11 -28.86 -0.72 22.05
CA LYS A 11 -30.02 -1.44 22.58
C LYS A 11 -30.37 -0.87 23.96
N LEU A 12 -31.33 0.05 23.98
CA LEU A 12 -32.11 0.44 25.18
C LEU A 12 -33.33 -0.51 25.25
N SER A 13 -33.84 -1.00 26.37
CA SER A 13 -33.59 -0.72 27.78
C SER A 13 -34.29 -1.82 28.61
N ASP A 14 -33.60 -2.43 29.58
CA ASP A 14 -34.24 -3.18 30.66
C ASP A 14 -34.30 -2.30 31.91
N LYS A 15 -35.50 -2.12 32.47
CA LYS A 15 -35.73 -1.50 33.78
C LYS A 15 -36.15 -2.57 34.79
N ILE A 16 -35.36 -2.60 35.86
CA ILE A 16 -35.44 -3.32 37.12
C ILE A 16 -36.75 -3.04 37.87
N TRP A 17 -37.38 -4.09 38.45
CA TRP A 17 -38.02 -4.14 39.78
C TRP A 17 -38.04 -5.64 40.20
N ALA A 18 -37.22 -6.07 41.17
CA ALA A 18 -37.48 -6.13 42.61
C ALA A 18 -38.39 -7.29 43.06
N ASN A 19 -37.79 -8.13 43.92
CA ASN A 19 -38.26 -9.28 44.67
C ASN A 19 -39.75 -9.31 45.11
N LEU A 20 -40.33 -10.51 45.05
CA LEU A 20 -41.24 -11.01 46.10
C LEU A 20 -41.19 -12.55 46.16
N ALA A 21 -40.91 -13.06 47.36
CA ALA A 21 -40.92 -14.47 47.70
C ALA A 21 -42.36 -14.97 47.93
N LEU A 22 -42.66 -16.21 47.51
CA LEU A 22 -43.55 -17.07 48.27
C LEU A 22 -43.27 -18.55 47.97
N THR A 23 -43.22 -19.32 49.04
CA THR A 23 -42.97 -20.76 49.16
C THR A 23 -44.08 -21.61 48.54
N LEU A 24 -43.78 -22.85 48.13
CA LEU A 24 -44.34 -24.08 48.70
C LEU A 24 -43.74 -25.35 48.07
N PHE A 25 -43.61 -26.36 48.92
CA PHE A 25 -43.12 -27.72 48.72
C PHE A 25 -43.88 -28.49 47.64
N PHE A 26 -43.18 -29.34 46.88
CA PHE A 26 -43.64 -30.70 46.60
C PHE A 26 -42.44 -31.65 46.40
N SER A 27 -42.41 -32.69 47.21
CA SER A 27 -41.55 -33.85 47.13
C SER A 27 -41.93 -34.72 45.93
N ALA A 28 -40.95 -35.21 45.16
CA ALA A 28 -41.03 -36.51 44.51
C ALA A 28 -39.65 -36.94 44.00
N VAL A 29 -39.07 -37.92 44.70
CA VAL A 29 -38.05 -38.82 44.14
C VAL A 29 -38.78 -39.83 43.28
N SER A 30 -38.34 -40.05 42.03
CA SER A 30 -38.59 -41.31 41.30
C SER A 30 -37.60 -41.49 40.16
N THR A 31 -36.76 -42.52 40.33
CA THR A 31 -36.26 -43.49 39.35
C THR A 31 -35.59 -42.99 38.07
N VAL A 32 -34.26 -43.04 38.08
CA VAL A 32 -33.42 -43.10 36.87
C VAL A 32 -33.55 -44.49 36.25
N ASP A 33 -34.00 -44.54 35.00
CA ASP A 33 -34.03 -45.74 34.16
C ASP A 33 -32.76 -45.78 33.29
N PRO A 34 -31.97 -46.87 33.25
CA PRO A 34 -30.68 -46.90 32.56
C PRO A 34 -30.74 -47.66 31.24
N HIS A 35 -31.57 -47.30 30.25
CA HIS A 35 -31.40 -47.83 28.89
C HIS A 35 -32.03 -46.93 27.81
N GLN A 36 -31.31 -45.90 27.38
CA GLN A 36 -31.54 -45.32 26.05
C GLN A 36 -30.26 -44.74 25.43
N LYS A 37 -29.78 -45.41 24.38
CA LYS A 37 -28.83 -44.95 23.35
C LYS A 37 -29.55 -45.19 22.00
N PRO A 38 -29.26 -44.50 20.88
CA PRO A 38 -28.32 -43.39 20.60
C PRO A 38 -28.96 -42.16 19.94
N SER A 39 -28.23 -41.04 19.88
CA SER A 39 -27.59 -40.58 18.63
C SER A 39 -27.47 -39.05 18.55
N ALA A 40 -26.22 -38.63 18.34
CA ALA A 40 -25.76 -37.45 17.63
C ALA A 40 -25.72 -36.08 18.35
N MET A 41 -24.60 -35.40 18.08
CA MET A 41 -24.33 -33.97 18.12
C MET A 41 -24.01 -33.32 19.48
N ALA A 42 -22.71 -33.25 19.78
CA ALA A 42 -22.01 -32.00 20.13
C ALA A 42 -20.52 -32.32 20.27
N ALA A 43 -19.73 -32.07 19.22
CA ALA A 43 -18.29 -32.00 19.36
C ALA A 43 -17.95 -30.58 19.82
N ASP A 44 -17.43 -30.49 21.03
CA ASP A 44 -16.88 -29.27 21.62
C ASP A 44 -15.80 -28.66 20.71
N VAL A 45 -15.99 -27.40 20.33
CA VAL A 45 -14.97 -26.61 19.63
C VAL A 45 -13.81 -26.36 20.59
N LYS A 46 -12.74 -27.14 20.42
CA LYS A 46 -11.45 -26.97 21.09
C LYS A 46 -10.76 -25.73 20.51
N LEU A 47 -10.86 -24.61 21.22
CA LEU A 47 -10.08 -23.40 20.95
C LEU A 47 -8.65 -23.58 21.46
N THR A 48 -7.79 -24.20 20.65
CA THR A 48 -6.34 -24.16 20.83
C THR A 48 -5.65 -24.32 19.49
N HIS A 49 -5.07 -23.23 18.96
CA HIS A 49 -3.66 -23.14 18.51
C HIS A 49 -3.33 -21.65 18.29
N PRO A 50 -2.18 -21.15 18.79
CA PRO A 50 -1.70 -19.80 18.53
C PRO A 50 -0.84 -19.74 17.26
N LEU A 51 -0.44 -18.50 16.91
CA LEU A 51 0.40 -18.04 15.78
C LEU A 51 -0.39 -17.74 14.51
N ASN A 52 -0.21 -16.59 13.86
CA ASN A 52 1.07 -15.92 13.61
C ASN A 52 0.85 -14.41 13.51
N ILE A 53 1.51 -13.61 14.36
CA ILE A 53 1.69 -12.18 14.04
C ILE A 53 2.73 -12.18 12.93
N ALA A 54 2.26 -12.15 11.68
CA ALA A 54 3.08 -11.63 10.59
C ALA A 54 3.38 -10.19 10.99
N GLN A 55 4.57 -9.96 11.53
CA GLN A 55 5.14 -8.62 11.57
C GLN A 55 5.24 -8.20 10.10
N ASN A 56 4.24 -7.46 9.65
CA ASN A 56 4.32 -6.73 8.40
C ASN A 56 5.36 -5.63 8.62
N SER A 57 6.63 -6.00 8.57
CA SER A 57 7.73 -5.06 8.40
C SER A 57 7.45 -4.39 7.07
N THR A 58 6.89 -3.19 7.12
CA THR A 58 6.84 -2.29 5.98
C THR A 58 8.28 -1.96 5.64
N VAL A 59 8.95 -2.84 4.90
CA VAL A 59 10.19 -2.48 4.23
C VAL A 59 9.74 -1.39 3.26
N ASN A 60 10.10 -0.15 3.56
CA ASN A 60 9.94 0.97 2.64
C ASN A 60 10.92 0.73 1.49
N SER A 61 10.60 -0.24 0.63
CA SER A 61 11.42 -0.55 -0.53
C SER A 61 11.34 0.64 -1.48
N LEU A 62 12.51 1.07 -1.94
CA LEU A 62 12.63 2.04 -3.00
C LEU A 62 12.40 1.39 -4.37
N ASP A 63 12.32 0.06 -4.50
CA ASP A 63 12.11 -0.61 -5.78
C ASP A 63 10.87 -0.09 -6.52
N GLY A 64 11.04 0.28 -7.79
CA GLY A 64 9.97 0.81 -8.64
C GLY A 64 9.56 2.26 -8.31
N THR A 65 10.32 2.98 -7.49
CA THR A 65 10.02 4.37 -7.13
C THR A 65 10.80 5.38 -7.98
N GLN A 66 10.25 6.58 -8.17
CA GLN A 66 10.88 7.67 -8.90
C GLN A 66 10.80 8.99 -8.13
N TRP A 67 11.91 9.73 -8.15
CA TRP A 67 12.19 10.86 -7.30
C TRP A 67 12.74 12.02 -8.11
N GLN A 68 12.39 13.25 -7.72
CA GLN A 68 12.88 14.50 -8.30
C GLN A 68 13.60 15.28 -7.21
N LEU A 69 14.84 15.70 -7.50
CA LEU A 69 15.62 16.51 -6.57
C LEU A 69 14.91 17.85 -6.32
N VAL A 70 14.76 18.23 -5.05
CA VAL A 70 14.21 19.52 -4.65
C VAL A 70 15.19 20.37 -3.86
N ASP A 71 16.15 19.74 -3.19
CA ASP A 71 17.14 20.44 -2.40
C ASP A 71 18.44 19.65 -2.24
N TRP A 72 19.56 20.36 -2.25
CA TRP A 72 20.89 19.87 -1.94
C TRP A 72 21.85 21.04 -1.63
N ASN A 73 22.95 20.75 -0.94
CA ASN A 73 23.94 21.71 -0.41
C ASN A 73 24.58 22.66 -1.45
N GLU A 74 24.35 22.51 -2.75
CA GLU A 74 25.05 23.26 -3.80
C GLU A 74 24.13 24.01 -4.79
N SER A 75 23.03 24.61 -4.32
CA SER A 75 22.14 25.53 -5.10
C SER A 75 21.02 24.86 -5.91
N LEU A 76 19.95 25.61 -6.17
CA LEU A 76 18.77 25.22 -6.96
C LEU A 76 19.19 24.57 -8.30
N THR A 77 18.39 23.59 -8.76
CA THR A 77 18.58 22.95 -10.06
C THR A 77 18.65 24.01 -11.16
N LEU A 78 19.81 24.08 -11.83
CA LEU A 78 20.04 24.90 -12.99
C LEU A 78 19.34 24.25 -14.19
N GLY A 79 18.52 25.02 -14.88
CA GLY A 79 17.83 24.65 -16.12
C GLY A 79 16.39 24.15 -15.95
N ASP A 80 15.70 24.03 -17.08
CA ASP A 80 14.27 23.69 -17.13
C ASP A 80 13.99 22.19 -16.90
N LYS A 81 15.02 21.35 -17.04
CA LYS A 81 14.90 19.89 -16.91
C LYS A 81 15.26 19.45 -15.49
N PRO A 82 14.38 18.71 -14.80
CA PRO A 82 14.63 18.30 -13.43
C PRO A 82 15.75 17.26 -13.33
N ILE A 83 16.46 17.28 -12.20
CA ILE A 83 17.31 16.17 -11.78
C ILE A 83 16.42 15.08 -11.19
N THR A 84 16.59 13.84 -11.65
CA THR A 84 15.74 12.70 -11.26
C THR A 84 16.57 11.52 -10.78
N LEU A 85 15.92 10.65 -9.98
CA LEU A 85 16.45 9.39 -9.48
C LEU A 85 15.32 8.35 -9.48
N ALA A 86 15.49 7.27 -10.21
CA ALA A 86 14.58 6.14 -10.28
C ALA A 86 15.28 4.90 -9.74
N PHE A 87 14.57 4.11 -8.95
CA PHE A 87 15.01 2.82 -8.44
C PHE A 87 14.26 1.72 -9.17
N ASP A 88 15.01 0.75 -9.68
CA ASP A 88 14.52 -0.52 -10.21
C ASP A 88 15.10 -1.66 -9.35
N GLU A 89 14.83 -2.93 -9.66
CA GLU A 89 15.18 -4.09 -8.81
C GLU A 89 16.63 -4.10 -8.29
N LYS A 90 17.61 -3.68 -9.10
CA LYS A 90 19.04 -3.69 -8.75
C LYS A 90 19.84 -2.50 -9.27
N ALA A 91 19.16 -1.56 -9.91
CA ALA A 91 19.79 -0.44 -10.57
C ALA A 91 19.05 0.86 -10.25
N ILE A 92 19.82 1.94 -10.17
CA ILE A 92 19.29 3.28 -10.24
C ILE A 92 19.51 3.86 -11.63
N SER A 93 18.62 4.75 -12.04
CA SER A 93 18.79 5.55 -13.25
C SER A 93 18.24 6.95 -13.04
N GLY A 94 18.62 7.89 -13.89
CA GLY A 94 18.09 9.24 -13.80
C GLY A 94 18.63 10.19 -14.84
N SER A 95 18.31 11.47 -14.65
CA SER A 95 18.76 12.59 -15.46
C SER A 95 19.39 13.64 -14.55
N THR A 96 20.47 14.28 -15.00
CA THR A 96 21.07 15.46 -14.35
C THR A 96 20.61 16.78 -14.99
N GLY A 97 19.63 16.71 -15.90
CA GLY A 97 19.18 17.81 -16.75
C GLY A 97 19.98 17.93 -18.05
N CYS A 98 21.23 17.48 -18.09
CA CYS A 98 22.04 17.39 -19.31
C CYS A 98 22.11 15.96 -19.85
N ASN A 99 22.61 15.05 -19.01
CA ASN A 99 22.88 13.66 -19.38
C ASN A 99 22.03 12.69 -18.56
N ARG A 100 21.91 11.46 -19.08
CA ARG A 100 21.31 10.34 -18.36
C ARG A 100 22.41 9.56 -17.67
N TYR A 101 22.09 9.05 -16.49
CA TYR A 101 23.01 8.22 -15.71
C TYR A 101 22.36 6.92 -15.25
N ASN A 102 23.18 5.94 -14.92
CA ASN A 102 22.77 4.69 -14.29
C ASN A 102 23.88 4.13 -13.38
N ALA A 103 23.48 3.36 -12.38
CA ALA A 103 24.40 2.64 -11.51
C ALA A 103 23.72 1.42 -10.89
N GLY A 104 24.48 0.39 -10.54
CA GLY A 104 23.99 -0.64 -9.62
C GLY A 104 23.89 -0.10 -8.20
N TYR A 105 23.07 -0.71 -7.34
CA TYR A 105 23.04 -0.36 -5.93
C TYR A 105 22.82 -1.59 -5.03
N GLN A 106 23.15 -1.43 -3.76
CA GLN A 106 22.79 -2.34 -2.68
C GLN A 106 22.13 -1.52 -1.56
N MET A 107 21.11 -2.10 -0.94
CA MET A 107 20.30 -1.43 0.06
C MET A 107 20.01 -2.38 1.24
N THR A 108 20.06 -1.84 2.45
CA THR A 108 19.53 -2.47 3.68
C THR A 108 18.41 -1.58 4.23
N GLU A 109 17.99 -1.75 5.49
CA GLU A 109 16.91 -0.94 6.08
C GLU A 109 17.13 0.58 6.01
N ASP A 110 18.37 1.04 6.20
CA ASP A 110 18.72 2.46 6.23
C ASP A 110 19.96 2.82 5.40
N THR A 111 20.67 1.83 4.84
CA THR A 111 21.89 2.07 4.05
C THR A 111 21.63 1.99 2.55
N LEU A 112 22.30 2.87 1.80
CA LEU A 112 22.30 2.89 0.35
C LEU A 112 23.75 2.99 -0.14
N ILE A 113 24.20 1.98 -0.89
CA ILE A 113 25.55 1.93 -1.46
C ILE A 113 25.44 1.80 -2.97
N LEU A 114 25.96 2.80 -3.69
CA LEU A 114 25.97 2.79 -5.14
C LEU A 114 27.27 2.17 -5.67
N SER A 115 27.14 1.43 -6.77
CA SER A 115 28.26 1.09 -7.63
C SER A 115 28.71 2.32 -8.42
N PRO A 116 29.87 2.28 -9.12
CA PRO A 116 30.31 3.40 -9.96
C PRO A 116 29.21 3.86 -10.93
N ILE A 117 29.01 5.17 -11.01
CA ILE A 117 27.95 5.75 -11.84
C ILE A 117 28.46 5.93 -13.27
N ALA A 118 27.70 5.44 -14.24
CA ALA A 118 27.91 5.70 -15.66
C ALA A 118 26.98 6.84 -16.11
N SER A 119 27.48 7.72 -16.98
CA SER A 119 26.69 8.81 -17.59
C SER A 119 26.93 8.88 -19.10
N THR A 120 25.94 9.35 -19.85
CA THR A 120 26.10 9.71 -21.26
C THR A 120 26.99 10.94 -21.43
N ARG A 121 27.44 11.24 -22.66
CA ARG A 121 28.34 12.38 -22.95
C ARG A 121 27.75 13.34 -23.99
N MET A 122 26.54 13.83 -23.71
CA MET A 122 25.93 14.93 -24.46
C MET A 122 26.58 16.25 -24.06
N ALA A 123 26.81 17.13 -25.04
CA ALA A 123 27.27 18.49 -24.78
C ALA A 123 26.08 19.38 -24.40
N CYS A 124 26.20 20.09 -23.28
CA CYS A 124 25.25 21.10 -22.80
C CYS A 124 26.01 22.37 -22.42
N PRO A 125 25.33 23.49 -22.12
CA PRO A 125 25.97 24.66 -21.52
C PRO A 125 26.82 24.29 -20.30
N GLU A 126 27.98 24.94 -20.17
CA GLU A 126 28.97 24.67 -19.12
C GLU A 126 28.39 24.63 -17.69
N PRO A 127 27.44 25.51 -17.28
CA PRO A 127 26.82 25.42 -15.96
C PRO A 127 26.07 24.10 -15.71
N LEU A 128 25.42 23.52 -16.74
CA LEU A 128 24.71 22.24 -16.62
C LEU A 128 25.68 21.05 -16.54
N MET A 129 26.81 21.13 -17.26
CA MET A 129 27.86 20.12 -17.17
C MET A 129 28.55 20.14 -15.80
N ASN A 130 28.78 21.33 -15.24
CA ASN A 130 29.31 21.47 -13.88
C ASN A 130 28.31 20.94 -12.85
N GLN A 131 27.03 21.27 -12.98
CA GLN A 131 25.96 20.69 -12.14
C GLN A 131 25.95 19.16 -12.20
N GLU A 132 26.00 18.58 -13.40
CA GLU A 132 26.04 17.12 -13.56
C GLU A 132 27.21 16.52 -12.78
N SER A 133 28.42 17.02 -13.00
CA SER A 133 29.63 16.50 -12.36
C SER A 133 29.55 16.54 -10.84
N VAL A 134 29.06 17.67 -10.29
CA VAL A 134 28.87 17.83 -8.83
C VAL A 134 27.78 16.88 -8.33
N PHE A 135 26.65 16.77 -9.02
CA PHE A 135 25.55 15.90 -8.63
C PHE A 135 25.95 14.44 -8.58
N LEU A 136 26.60 13.93 -9.64
CA LEU A 136 27.05 12.54 -9.68
C LEU A 136 28.07 12.25 -8.57
N LYS A 137 28.98 13.20 -8.27
CA LYS A 137 29.95 13.08 -7.18
C LYS A 137 29.29 12.99 -5.81
N VAL A 138 28.24 13.77 -5.59
CA VAL A 138 27.47 13.76 -4.34
C VAL A 138 26.67 12.46 -4.23
N LEU A 139 26.02 12.03 -5.31
CA LEU A 139 25.24 10.80 -5.36
C LEU A 139 26.10 9.55 -5.10
N GLU A 140 27.29 9.46 -5.70
CA GLU A 140 28.30 8.42 -5.38
C GLU A 140 28.67 8.36 -3.88
N GLY A 141 28.56 9.49 -3.19
CA GLY A 141 28.83 9.61 -1.77
C GLY A 141 27.72 9.12 -0.85
N ALA A 142 26.60 8.61 -1.39
CA ALA A 142 25.47 8.12 -0.60
C ALA A 142 25.88 7.08 0.46
N LYS A 143 25.24 7.15 1.62
CA LYS A 143 25.46 6.24 2.75
C LYS A 143 24.17 5.79 3.40
N LEU A 144 23.31 6.74 3.75
CA LEU A 144 22.06 6.48 4.45
C LEU A 144 20.90 7.06 3.67
N TYR A 145 19.73 6.45 3.79
CA TYR A 145 18.50 6.98 3.24
C TYR A 145 17.35 6.89 4.24
N VAL A 146 16.38 7.79 4.10
CA VAL A 146 15.12 7.74 4.84
C VAL A 146 14.01 8.35 3.99
N ILE A 147 12.79 7.81 4.10
CA ILE A 147 11.59 8.50 3.62
C ILE A 147 10.96 9.18 4.84
N ASN A 148 10.85 10.50 4.80
CA ASN A 148 10.29 11.29 5.90
C ASN A 148 8.74 11.28 5.90
N ASN A 149 8.14 11.86 6.94
CA ASN A 149 6.67 11.93 7.08
C ASN A 149 5.97 12.79 6.00
N GLN A 150 6.74 13.56 5.22
CA GLN A 150 6.23 14.35 4.09
C GLN A 150 6.37 13.60 2.76
N ASN A 151 6.67 12.30 2.81
CA ASN A 151 6.90 11.43 1.66
C ASN A 151 8.07 11.92 0.77
N GLN A 152 9.12 12.48 1.39
CA GLN A 152 10.33 12.87 0.70
C GLN A 152 11.44 11.86 1.00
N LEU A 153 12.16 11.46 -0.05
CA LEU A 153 13.39 10.68 0.09
C LEU A 153 14.53 11.62 0.46
N GLN A 154 15.19 11.34 1.57
CA GLN A 154 16.40 12.02 2.00
C GLN A 154 17.57 11.04 1.94
N ILE A 155 18.63 11.42 1.23
CA ILE A 155 19.87 10.63 1.12
C ILE A 155 21.00 11.42 1.78
N ALA A 156 21.54 10.87 2.86
CA ALA A 156 22.74 11.39 3.48
C ALA A 156 23.98 10.90 2.73
N TYR A 157 24.90 11.81 2.45
CA TYR A 157 26.11 11.54 1.69
C TYR A 157 27.35 12.09 2.37
N LYS A 158 28.51 11.51 2.02
CA LYS A 158 29.84 11.99 2.43
C LYS A 158 30.71 12.22 1.20
N THR A 159 31.20 13.44 1.04
CA THR A 159 32.22 13.78 0.05
C THR A 159 33.52 14.23 0.75
N LYS A 160 34.55 14.58 -0.03
CA LYS A 160 35.75 15.23 0.50
C LYS A 160 35.46 16.61 1.13
N LYS A 161 34.37 17.28 0.72
CA LYS A 161 33.96 18.58 1.25
C LYS A 161 33.20 18.49 2.58
N GLY A 162 32.69 17.29 2.94
CA GLY A 162 31.92 17.09 4.17
C GLY A 162 30.70 16.20 3.98
N LEU A 163 29.79 16.28 4.95
CA LEU A 163 28.51 15.59 4.96
C LEU A 163 27.39 16.51 4.46
N GLY A 164 26.35 15.93 3.87
CA GLY A 164 25.15 16.65 3.46
C GLY A 164 23.97 15.72 3.24
N ILE A 165 22.82 16.31 2.93
CA ILE A 165 21.58 15.59 2.63
C ILE A 165 21.04 16.09 1.29
N MET A 166 20.75 15.16 0.38
CA MET A 166 19.91 15.44 -0.79
C MET A 166 18.47 15.13 -0.43
N THR A 167 17.56 16.06 -0.70
CA THR A 167 16.12 15.85 -0.53
C THR A 167 15.45 15.75 -1.88
N PHE A 168 14.67 14.70 -2.06
CA PHE A 168 13.87 14.46 -3.24
C PHE A 168 12.40 14.42 -2.85
N LYS A 169 11.57 15.08 -3.66
CA LYS A 169 10.13 14.79 -3.66
C LYS A 169 9.90 13.57 -4.56
N PRO A 170 8.78 12.85 -4.40
CA PRO A 170 8.35 11.92 -5.42
C PRO A 170 8.32 12.71 -6.73
N ALA A 171 9.09 12.27 -7.72
CA ALA A 171 8.87 12.79 -9.07
C ALA A 171 7.42 12.45 -9.31
N SER A 172 6.55 13.46 -9.50
CA SER A 172 5.12 13.21 -9.70
C SER A 172 5.04 12.02 -10.63
N GLN A 173 4.55 10.89 -10.14
CA GLN A 173 4.15 9.82 -11.02
C GLN A 173 3.17 10.55 -11.92
N ALA A 174 3.55 10.81 -13.16
CA ALA A 174 2.58 11.13 -14.17
C ALA A 174 1.74 9.86 -14.22
N ASN A 175 0.69 9.90 -13.38
CA ASN A 175 -0.50 9.10 -13.39
C ASN A 175 -0.45 7.76 -12.66
N GLN A 176 -0.30 7.78 -11.34
CA GLN A 176 -0.83 6.71 -10.48
C GLN A 176 -1.37 7.33 -9.18
N THR A 177 -2.60 7.82 -9.22
CA THR A 177 -3.29 8.19 -7.98
C THR A 177 -3.82 6.91 -7.36
N LYS A 178 -3.40 6.60 -6.12
CA LYS A 178 -4.07 5.60 -5.28
C LYS A 178 -5.42 6.18 -4.86
N VAL A 179 -6.49 5.75 -5.54
CA VAL A 179 -7.86 6.20 -5.26
C VAL A 179 -8.52 5.14 -4.39
N GLU A 180 -8.92 5.53 -3.18
CA GLU A 180 -9.77 4.68 -2.35
C GLU A 180 -11.21 4.72 -2.89
N THR A 181 -11.80 3.56 -3.11
CA THR A 181 -13.19 3.43 -3.54
C THR A 181 -13.85 2.22 -2.87
N THR A 182 -15.17 2.26 -2.75
CA THR A 182 -15.95 1.11 -2.28
C THR A 182 -16.28 0.19 -3.44
N VAL A 183 -16.13 -1.11 -3.24
CA VAL A 183 -16.51 -2.16 -4.19
C VAL A 183 -17.32 -3.22 -3.44
N TYR A 184 -18.40 -3.68 -4.06
CA TYR A 184 -19.21 -4.78 -3.55
C TYR A 184 -18.79 -6.09 -4.21
N VAL A 185 -18.70 -7.19 -3.44
CA VAL A 185 -18.33 -8.52 -3.93
C VAL A 185 -19.44 -9.52 -3.69
N SER A 186 -19.87 -10.23 -4.73
CA SER A 186 -21.01 -11.16 -4.70
C SER A 186 -20.80 -12.38 -3.77
N PRO A 187 -21.87 -12.91 -3.15
CA PRO A 187 -21.85 -14.16 -2.39
C PRO A 187 -21.51 -15.42 -3.19
N LYS A 188 -21.39 -15.33 -4.52
CA LYS A 188 -21.07 -16.46 -5.39
C LYS A 188 -20.01 -16.09 -6.41
N MET A 189 -19.00 -16.94 -6.54
CA MET A 189 -18.10 -16.93 -7.69
C MET A 189 -18.77 -17.61 -8.89
N VAL A 190 -18.29 -17.27 -10.08
CA VAL A 190 -18.75 -17.89 -11.32
C VAL A 190 -17.57 -18.38 -12.16
N PRO A 191 -17.75 -19.45 -12.95
CA PRO A 191 -16.75 -19.86 -13.93
C PRO A 191 -16.44 -18.72 -14.89
N CYS A 192 -15.16 -18.50 -15.15
CA CYS A 192 -14.65 -17.51 -16.10
C CYS A 192 -13.36 -18.01 -16.75
N THR A 193 -12.98 -17.41 -17.87
CA THR A 193 -11.75 -17.81 -18.59
C THR A 193 -10.87 -16.59 -18.80
N GLY A 194 -9.63 -16.68 -18.30
CA GLY A 194 -8.56 -15.72 -18.62
C GLY A 194 -7.49 -16.41 -19.47
N VAL A 195 -6.28 -16.53 -18.94
CA VAL A 195 -5.21 -17.38 -19.52
C VAL A 195 -5.56 -18.87 -19.40
N ALA A 196 -6.40 -19.25 -18.42
CA ALA A 196 -6.97 -20.58 -18.25
C ALA A 196 -8.40 -20.49 -17.64
N PRO A 197 -9.22 -21.57 -17.70
CA PRO A 197 -10.49 -21.65 -16.99
C PRO A 197 -10.30 -21.59 -15.47
N GLN A 198 -11.08 -20.76 -14.78
CA GLN A 198 -11.01 -20.53 -13.34
C GLN A 198 -12.35 -20.06 -12.75
N GLN A 199 -12.41 -19.83 -11.44
CA GLN A 199 -13.55 -19.17 -10.77
C GLN A 199 -13.21 -17.69 -10.53
N CYS A 200 -14.07 -16.78 -10.97
CA CYS A 200 -13.89 -15.33 -10.79
C CYS A 200 -14.82 -14.79 -9.71
N LEU A 201 -14.35 -13.74 -9.04
CA LEU A 201 -15.20 -12.88 -8.24
C LEU A 201 -16.13 -12.07 -9.16
N GLN A 202 -17.30 -11.72 -8.64
CA GLN A 202 -18.19 -10.75 -9.27
C GLN A 202 -18.21 -9.49 -8.41
N ILE A 203 -17.94 -8.34 -9.03
CA ILE A 203 -17.83 -7.06 -8.35
C ILE A 203 -18.71 -5.98 -8.98
N LYS A 204 -19.05 -4.95 -8.20
CA LYS A 204 -19.69 -3.72 -8.68
C LYS A 204 -19.33 -2.52 -7.81
N GLU A 205 -19.37 -1.32 -8.35
CA GLU A 205 -19.00 -0.08 -7.63
C GLU A 205 -20.24 0.58 -7.00
N ASN A 206 -21.39 0.52 -7.68
CA ASN A 206 -22.67 0.94 -7.11
C ASN A 206 -23.60 -0.26 -6.94
N LEU A 207 -24.57 -0.13 -6.02
CA LEU A 207 -25.52 -1.21 -5.73
C LEU A 207 -26.47 -1.49 -6.90
N ASP A 208 -26.74 -0.50 -7.74
CA ASP A 208 -27.65 -0.64 -8.89
C ASP A 208 -26.94 -1.12 -10.17
N ASP A 209 -25.60 -1.18 -10.15
CA ASP A 209 -24.81 -1.63 -11.28
C ASP A 209 -24.98 -3.15 -11.51
N GLN A 210 -24.78 -3.56 -12.76
CA GLN A 210 -24.65 -4.97 -13.11
C GLN A 210 -23.32 -5.54 -12.61
N TRP A 211 -23.32 -6.82 -12.25
CA TRP A 211 -22.13 -7.54 -11.81
C TRP A 211 -21.09 -7.63 -12.94
N THR A 212 -19.84 -7.30 -12.61
CA THR A 212 -18.69 -7.43 -13.51
C THR A 212 -17.72 -8.49 -12.97
N LEU A 213 -17.08 -9.25 -13.85
CA LEU A 213 -16.12 -10.28 -13.45
C LEU A 213 -14.76 -9.68 -13.11
N LEU A 214 -14.22 -10.02 -11.95
CA LEU A 214 -12.85 -9.73 -11.56
C LEU A 214 -12.02 -11.02 -11.63
N TYR A 215 -11.09 -11.03 -12.58
CA TYR A 215 -10.20 -12.17 -12.85
C TYR A 215 -9.01 -12.28 -11.88
N GLN A 216 -8.71 -11.20 -11.17
CA GLN A 216 -7.58 -11.11 -10.25
C GLN A 216 -8.07 -11.19 -8.80
N SER A 217 -7.19 -11.63 -7.90
CA SER A 217 -7.46 -11.54 -6.46
C SER A 217 -7.41 -10.08 -5.99
N ILE A 218 -8.18 -9.76 -4.96
CA ILE A 218 -8.04 -8.49 -4.23
C ILE A 218 -7.01 -8.72 -3.14
N GLU A 219 -5.93 -7.93 -3.15
CA GLU A 219 -4.85 -8.05 -2.18
C GLU A 219 -5.37 -7.89 -0.74
N GLY A 220 -4.98 -8.81 0.15
CA GLY A 220 -5.40 -8.82 1.55
C GLY A 220 -6.86 -9.24 1.79
N PHE A 221 -7.61 -9.61 0.75
CA PHE A 221 -8.97 -10.11 0.87
C PHE A 221 -9.02 -11.62 0.60
N ASN A 222 -9.48 -12.38 1.58
CA ASN A 222 -9.76 -13.80 1.44
C ASN A 222 -11.27 -14.00 1.31
N TYR A 223 -11.70 -14.57 0.19
CA TYR A 223 -13.12 -14.72 -0.13
C TYR A 223 -13.73 -15.96 0.54
N GLU A 224 -14.93 -15.82 1.11
CA GLU A 224 -15.74 -16.93 1.58
C GLU A 224 -17.14 -16.91 0.91
N PRO A 225 -17.65 -18.05 0.41
CA PRO A 225 -18.96 -18.11 -0.20
C PRO A 225 -20.10 -17.78 0.77
N GLY A 226 -21.19 -17.21 0.26
CA GLY A 226 -22.42 -16.97 1.04
C GLY A 226 -22.56 -15.57 1.62
N TYR A 227 -21.54 -14.71 1.51
CA TYR A 227 -21.57 -13.33 2.01
C TYR A 227 -21.49 -12.29 0.89
N LEU A 228 -22.30 -11.23 0.99
CA LEU A 228 -22.12 -10.03 0.19
C LEU A 228 -21.15 -9.12 0.93
N TYR A 229 -20.01 -8.81 0.33
CA TYR A 229 -18.99 -7.97 0.95
C TYR A 229 -19.10 -6.53 0.42
N GLU A 230 -18.89 -5.56 1.31
CA GLU A 230 -18.60 -4.18 0.97
C GLU A 230 -17.15 -3.90 1.38
N LEU A 231 -16.28 -3.65 0.40
CA LEU A 231 -14.85 -3.48 0.62
C LEU A 231 -14.43 -2.07 0.24
N LYS A 232 -13.67 -1.40 1.12
CA LYS A 232 -12.90 -0.21 0.75
C LYS A 232 -11.58 -0.66 0.16
N VAL A 233 -11.40 -0.45 -1.14
CA VAL A 233 -10.21 -0.87 -1.88
C VAL A 233 -9.44 0.33 -2.39
N SER A 234 -8.13 0.20 -2.46
CA SER A 234 -7.26 1.19 -3.09
C SER A 234 -6.97 0.79 -4.54
N LYS A 235 -7.53 1.51 -5.50
CA LYS A 235 -7.25 1.30 -6.93
C LYS A 235 -6.12 2.21 -7.37
N LYS A 236 -5.14 1.67 -8.10
CA LYS A 236 -4.17 2.49 -8.83
C LYS A 236 -4.85 3.03 -10.08
N LYS A 237 -5.25 4.30 -10.06
CA LYS A 237 -5.81 4.97 -11.24
C LYS A 237 -4.66 5.55 -12.05
N PHE A 238 -4.42 4.95 -13.20
CA PHE A 238 -3.61 5.57 -14.25
C PHE A 238 -4.48 6.62 -14.95
N LEU A 239 -4.25 7.90 -14.66
CA LEU A 239 -4.73 8.97 -15.53
C LEU A 239 -4.04 8.78 -16.89
N THR A 240 -4.76 8.62 -17.98
CA THR A 240 -4.14 8.69 -19.31
C THR A 240 -4.01 10.17 -19.69
N LEU A 241 -2.84 10.59 -20.20
CA LEU A 241 -2.68 11.91 -20.84
C LEU A 241 -3.39 11.90 -22.22
N GLN A 242 -4.71 11.71 -22.24
CA GLN A 242 -5.55 11.81 -23.45
C GLN A 242 -6.94 12.44 -23.16
N GLN A 243 -7.05 13.33 -22.19
CA GLN A 243 -8.26 14.14 -22.00
C GLN A 243 -7.97 15.65 -21.93
N MET A 244 -7.06 16.09 -22.80
CA MET A 244 -7.00 17.48 -23.24
C MET A 244 -7.16 17.52 -24.77
N GLU A 245 -8.31 17.05 -25.26
CA GLU A 245 -8.80 17.51 -26.56
C GLU A 245 -9.74 18.70 -26.33
N VAL A 246 -9.28 19.86 -26.79
CA VAL A 246 -10.06 20.90 -27.47
C VAL A 246 -11.28 21.47 -26.73
N LEU A 247 -11.07 22.52 -25.94
CA LEU A 247 -12.01 23.64 -25.91
C LEU A 247 -11.46 24.73 -26.84
N SER A 248 -11.63 24.50 -28.15
CA SER A 248 -11.57 25.53 -29.17
C SER A 248 -12.79 26.43 -28.97
N ILE A 249 -12.56 27.71 -28.73
CA ILE A 249 -13.59 28.74 -28.69
C ILE A 249 -14.20 28.81 -30.10
N GLY A 250 -15.48 28.51 -30.20
CA GLY A 250 -16.27 28.71 -31.42
C GLY A 250 -16.31 30.20 -31.79
N HIS A 251 -16.33 30.43 -33.10
CA HIS A 251 -16.38 31.73 -33.78
C HIS A 251 -17.31 32.78 -33.16
#